data_AF-A0A399NP67-F1
#
_entry.id   AF-A0A399NP67-F1
#
_cell.length_a   1.000
_cell.length_b   1.000
_cell.length_c   1.000
_cell.angle_alpha   90.00
_cell.angle_beta   90.00
_cell.angle_gamma   90.00
#
_symmetry.space_group_name_H-M   'P 1'
#
loop_
_entity.id
_entity.type
_entity.pdbx_description
1 polymer ?
#
loop_
_entity_poly.entity_id
_entity_poly.type
_entity_poly.pdbx_seq_one_letter_code
_entity_poly.pdbx_strand_id
1 'polypeptide(L)'
;VAGSADAQAAVASSAGPVAAASVVDAPDGVRRILAGVVFVDDLAQAVALVDGPDAPATAITSAGEVVSPHMLRGGSGATRSKLELVAAREAAATTLTGVRARIDDLQVDLAAG
;
A
#
# COMPACT_ATOMS: atom_id res chain seq x y z
N VAL A 1 13.31 22.67 20.09
CA VAL A 1 13.28 23.19 18.71
C VAL A 1 13.55 22.03 17.75
N ALA A 2 12.77 21.98 16.67
CA ALA A 2 12.84 21.07 15.52
C ALA A 2 12.25 19.64 15.66
N GLY A 3 11.19 19.44 14.89
CA GLY A 3 10.53 18.19 14.53
C GLY A 3 9.45 18.55 13.52
N SER A 4 9.89 18.91 12.32
CA SER A 4 9.13 19.49 11.22
C SER A 4 7.88 18.68 10.87
N ALA A 5 6.73 19.34 10.97
CA ALA A 5 5.53 18.93 10.28
C ALA A 5 5.77 19.13 8.77
N ASP A 6 6.31 18.12 8.11
CA ASP A 6 6.09 17.96 6.68
C ASP A 6 4.60 17.66 6.51
N ALA A 7 3.83 18.74 6.36
CA ALA A 7 2.57 18.69 5.64
C ALA A 7 2.91 18.34 4.20
N GLN A 8 3.19 17.05 3.97
CA GLN A 8 3.27 16.49 2.64
C GLN A 8 1.91 16.79 2.03
N ALA A 9 1.88 17.75 1.10
CA ALA A 9 0.72 18.01 0.28
C ALA A 9 0.38 16.68 -0.39
N ALA A 10 -0.61 15.99 0.16
CA ALA A 10 -1.19 14.82 -0.45
C ALA A 10 -1.57 15.28 -1.84
N VAL A 11 -0.88 14.74 -2.84
CA VAL A 11 -1.31 14.91 -4.23
C VAL A 11 -2.63 14.19 -4.26
N ALA A 12 -3.71 14.93 -4.03
CA ALA A 12 -5.06 14.43 -4.08
C ALA A 12 -5.25 13.91 -5.50
N SER A 13 -5.10 12.59 -5.65
CA SER A 13 -5.54 11.90 -6.84
C SER A 13 -7.04 12.19 -6.92
N SER A 14 -7.49 12.95 -7.90
CA SER A 14 -8.91 13.35 -8.02
C SER A 14 -9.83 12.19 -8.44
N ALA A 15 -9.33 10.94 -8.36
CA ALA A 15 -10.13 9.76 -8.58
C ALA A 15 -10.98 9.54 -7.33
N GLY A 16 -12.29 9.78 -7.43
CA GLY A 16 -13.22 9.55 -6.33
C GLY A 16 -13.20 8.11 -5.78
N PRO A 17 -14.03 7.83 -4.77
CA PRO A 17 -13.95 6.59 -4.01
C PRO A 17 -13.99 5.33 -4.90
N VAL A 18 -13.09 4.37 -4.64
CA VAL A 18 -12.93 3.14 -5.44
C VAL A 18 -13.40 1.92 -4.64
N ALA A 19 -14.35 1.16 -5.17
CA ALA A 19 -14.80 -0.07 -4.50
C ALA A 19 -13.67 -1.11 -4.42
N ALA A 20 -13.41 -1.68 -3.24
CA ALA A 20 -12.31 -2.62 -3.06
C ALA A 20 -12.45 -3.87 -3.94
N ALA A 21 -13.69 -4.31 -4.19
CA ALA A 21 -13.97 -5.45 -5.06
C ALA A 21 -13.63 -5.22 -6.55
N SER A 22 -13.37 -3.98 -6.99
CA SER A 22 -13.01 -3.69 -8.39
C SER A 22 -11.51 -3.80 -8.66
N VAL A 23 -10.66 -3.71 -7.62
CA VAL A 23 -9.20 -3.75 -7.75
C VAL A 23 -8.57 -5.08 -7.36
N VAL A 24 -9.39 -6.06 -6.96
CA VAL A 24 -8.95 -7.39 -6.54
C VAL A 24 -9.37 -8.43 -7.58
N ASP A 25 -8.40 -9.16 -8.11
CA ASP A 25 -8.63 -10.40 -8.87
C ASP A 25 -8.82 -11.57 -7.90
N ALA A 26 -10.07 -11.99 -7.67
CA ALA A 26 -10.41 -13.06 -6.74
C ALA A 26 -11.78 -13.70 -7.04
N PRO A 27 -12.04 -14.92 -6.54
CA PRO A 27 -13.36 -15.55 -6.65
C PRO A 27 -14.49 -14.71 -6.05
N ASP A 28 -15.70 -14.92 -6.54
CA ASP A 28 -16.89 -14.15 -6.13
C ASP A 28 -17.12 -14.12 -4.62
N GLY A 29 -16.76 -15.18 -3.90
CA GLY A 29 -16.86 -15.22 -2.45
C GLY A 29 -16.03 -14.14 -1.77
N VAL A 30 -14.81 -13.90 -2.24
CA VAL A 30 -13.90 -12.86 -1.72
C VAL A 30 -14.41 -11.48 -2.10
N ARG A 31 -14.84 -11.29 -3.36
CA ARG A 31 -15.37 -10.01 -3.83
C ARG A 31 -16.65 -9.60 -3.09
N ARG A 32 -17.50 -10.57 -2.70
CA ARG A 32 -18.67 -10.33 -1.85
C ARG A 32 -18.31 -9.88 -0.43
N ILE A 33 -17.26 -10.43 0.16
CA ILE A 33 -16.75 -9.96 1.47
C ILE A 33 -16.30 -8.50 1.37
N LEU A 34 -15.72 -8.10 0.23
CA LEU A 34 -15.24 -6.73 -0.01
C LEU A 34 -16.32 -5.75 -0.51
N ALA A 35 -17.57 -6.17 -0.68
CA ALA A 35 -18.60 -5.35 -1.31
C ALA A 35 -18.95 -4.06 -0.53
N GLY A 36 -18.71 -4.04 0.78
CA GLY A 36 -18.91 -2.87 1.65
C GLY A 36 -17.65 -2.06 1.92
N VAL A 37 -16.54 -2.33 1.22
CA VAL A 37 -15.24 -1.67 1.47
C VAL A 37 -14.90 -0.74 0.30
N VAL A 38 -14.51 0.49 0.62
CA VAL A 38 -14.18 1.53 -0.35
C VAL A 38 -12.81 2.14 -0.03
N PHE A 39 -12.00 2.36 -1.05
CA PHE A 39 -10.74 3.10 -0.96
C PHE A 39 -10.97 4.58 -1.28
N VAL A 40 -10.30 5.44 -0.52
CA VAL A 40 -10.38 6.90 -0.61
C VAL A 40 -8.98 7.50 -0.51
N ASP A 41 -8.80 8.72 -0.98
CA ASP A 41 -7.48 9.34 -1.02
C ASP A 41 -7.00 9.74 0.38
N ASP A 42 -7.90 10.37 1.15
CA ASP A 42 -7.59 10.96 2.45
C ASP A 42 -8.67 10.71 3.53
N LEU A 43 -8.31 11.04 4.76
CA LEU A 43 -9.14 10.80 5.94
C LEU A 43 -10.41 11.67 5.97
N ALA A 44 -10.36 12.90 5.43
CA ALA A 44 -11.52 13.78 5.41
C ALA A 44 -12.60 13.23 4.46
N GLN A 45 -12.18 12.73 3.30
CA GLN A 45 -13.07 12.03 2.37
C GLN A 45 -13.62 10.75 2.99
N ALA A 46 -12.80 9.98 3.74
CA ALA A 46 -13.24 8.79 4.45
C ALA A 46 -14.39 9.12 5.42
N VAL A 47 -14.19 10.10 6.31
CA VAL A 47 -15.19 10.50 7.32
C VAL A 47 -16.48 10.98 6.66
N ALA A 48 -16.38 11.88 5.66
CA ALA A 48 -17.55 12.38 4.95
C ALA A 48 -18.35 11.26 4.25
N LEU A 49 -17.67 10.25 3.72
CA LEU A 49 -18.29 9.11 3.05
C LEU A 49 -19.03 8.21 4.05
N VAL A 50 -18.46 7.97 5.23
CA VAL A 50 -19.06 7.09 6.24
C VAL A 50 -20.20 7.76 7.01
N ASP A 51 -20.24 9.09 7.04
CA ASP A 51 -21.36 9.87 7.59
C ASP A 51 -22.53 10.05 6.59
N GLY A 52 -22.36 9.62 5.35
CA GLY A 52 -23.36 9.75 4.29
C GLY A 52 -24.52 8.75 4.38
N PRO A 53 -25.64 9.00 3.67
CA PRO A 53 -26.81 8.11 3.65
C PRO A 53 -26.51 6.73 3.02
N ASP A 54 -25.57 6.67 2.08
CA ASP A 54 -25.12 5.44 1.41
C ASP A 54 -23.73 5.00 1.91
N ALA A 55 -23.46 5.19 3.21
CA ALA A 55 -22.18 4.93 3.82
C ALA A 55 -21.70 3.49 3.57
N PRO A 56 -20.45 3.28 3.11
CA PRO A 56 -19.87 1.95 3.06
C PRO A 56 -19.69 1.40 4.48
N ALA A 57 -19.60 0.08 4.60
CA ALA A 57 -19.27 -0.54 5.88
C ALA A 57 -17.87 -0.13 6.36
N THR A 58 -16.94 0.13 5.44
CA THR A 58 -15.58 0.57 5.75
C THR A 58 -14.98 1.42 4.62
N ALA A 59 -14.42 2.57 4.98
CA ALA A 59 -13.57 3.38 4.11
C ALA A 59 -12.10 3.22 4.52
N ILE A 60 -11.20 3.06 3.55
CA ILE A 60 -9.77 2.89 3.79
C ILE A 60 -8.99 3.92 2.98
N THR A 61 -8.14 4.71 3.64
CA THR A 61 -7.29 5.69 2.95
C THR A 61 -6.10 5.03 2.28
N SER A 62 -5.51 5.69 1.28
CA SER A 62 -4.24 5.26 0.67
C SER A 62 -3.10 5.08 1.68
N ALA A 63 -3.14 5.85 2.78
CA ALA A 63 -2.21 5.76 3.91
C ALA A 63 -2.51 4.59 4.87
N GLY A 64 -3.56 3.81 4.63
CA GLY A 64 -3.94 2.64 5.41
C GLY A 64 -4.76 2.95 6.67
N GLU A 65 -5.32 4.15 6.79
CA GLU A 65 -6.28 4.46 7.84
C GLU A 65 -7.60 3.79 7.53
N VAL A 66 -8.23 3.20 8.55
CA VAL A 66 -9.50 2.47 8.40
C VAL A 66 -10.57 3.22 9.17
N VAL A 67 -11.65 3.58 8.49
CA VAL A 67 -12.78 4.33 9.05
C VAL A 67 -14.07 3.52 8.84
N SER A 68 -14.86 3.44 9.89
CA SER A 68 -16.21 2.85 9.91
C SER A 68 -17.10 3.73 10.80
N PRO A 69 -18.44 3.56 10.79
CA PRO A 69 -19.36 4.48 11.46
C PRO A 69 -19.09 4.72 12.96
N HIS A 70 -18.44 3.77 13.63
CA HIS A 70 -18.18 3.83 15.07
C HIS A 70 -16.72 3.58 15.45
N MET A 71 -15.82 3.41 14.47
CA MET A 71 -14.42 3.11 14.74
C MET A 71 -13.52 3.75 13.69
N LEU A 72 -12.48 4.43 14.18
CA LEU A 72 -11.37 4.93 13.39
C LEU A 72 -10.09 4.25 13.88
N ARG A 73 -9.36 3.63 12.96
CA ARG A 73 -8.06 3.02 13.20
C ARG A 73 -7.03 3.64 12.27
N GLY A 74 -6.25 4.56 12.83
CA GLY A 74 -5.08 5.16 12.20
C GLY A 74 -3.87 5.02 13.12
N GLY A 75 -2.67 4.90 12.53
CA GLY A 75 -1.41 4.88 13.26
C GLY A 75 -0.25 5.13 12.29
N SER A 76 0.58 6.13 12.58
CA SER A 76 1.76 6.63 11.84
C SER A 76 1.99 6.06 10.43
N GLY A 77 1.03 6.24 9.52
CA GLY A 77 1.00 5.71 8.14
C GLY A 77 2.16 6.15 7.23
N ALA A 78 3.17 6.84 7.78
CA ALA A 78 4.42 7.21 7.13
C ALA A 78 5.46 6.06 7.08
N THR A 79 5.11 4.85 7.53
CA THR A 79 6.02 3.70 7.47
C THR A 79 5.72 2.89 6.20
N ARG A 80 6.75 2.58 5.40
CA ARG A 80 6.60 1.77 4.17
C ARG A 80 5.69 0.56 4.39
N SER A 81 4.83 0.27 3.42
CA SER A 81 3.92 -0.88 3.48
C SER A 81 4.72 -2.18 3.60
N LYS A 82 4.19 -3.17 4.34
CA LYS A 82 4.80 -4.49 4.44
C LYS A 82 5.02 -5.13 3.06
N LEU A 83 4.09 -4.90 2.11
CA LEU A 83 4.24 -5.39 0.73
C LEU A 83 5.41 -4.71 0.00
N GLU A 84 5.58 -3.40 0.17
CA GLU A 84 6.71 -2.66 -0.40
C GLU A 84 8.04 -3.13 0.19
N LEU A 85 8.08 -3.43 1.49
CA LEU A 85 9.27 -3.97 2.14
C LEU A 85 9.62 -5.36 1.62
N VAL A 86 8.61 -6.21 1.39
CA VAL A 86 8.80 -7.53 0.76
C VAL A 86 9.31 -7.38 -0.67
N ALA A 87 8.68 -6.52 -1.48
CA ALA A 87 9.11 -6.25 -2.86
C ALA A 87 10.54 -5.69 -2.92
N ALA A 88 10.90 -4.75 -2.04
CA ALA A 88 12.25 -4.21 -1.94
C ALA A 88 13.27 -5.29 -1.57
N ARG A 89 12.91 -6.22 -0.66
CA ARG A 89 13.77 -7.35 -0.30
C ARG A 89 13.97 -8.31 -1.48
N GLU A 90 12.92 -8.59 -2.25
CA GLU A 90 13.01 -9.45 -3.45
C GLU A 90 13.89 -8.83 -4.54
N ALA A 91 13.76 -7.53 -4.77
CA ALA A 91 14.63 -6.79 -5.70
C ALA A 91 16.10 -6.83 -5.26
N ALA A 92 16.37 -6.65 -3.97
CA ALA A 92 17.71 -6.76 -3.40
C ALA A 92 18.27 -8.19 -3.51
N ALA A 93 17.44 -9.21 -3.25
CA ALA A 93 17.84 -10.61 -3.37
C ALA A 93 18.19 -10.98 -4.83
N THR A 94 17.41 -10.48 -5.80
CA THR A 94 17.69 -10.66 -7.24
C THR A 94 19.03 -10.05 -7.63
N THR A 95 19.28 -8.82 -7.17
CA THR A 95 20.56 -8.13 -7.40
C THR A 95 21.74 -8.91 -6.81
N LEU A 96 21.58 -9.40 -5.57
CA LEU A 96 22.62 -10.18 -4.90
C LEU A 96 22.97 -11.46 -5.64
N THR A 97 21.96 -12.20 -6.13
CA THR A 97 22.17 -13.40 -6.94
C THR A 97 22.94 -13.09 -8.21
N GLY A 98 22.60 -12.00 -8.92
CA GLY A 98 23.31 -11.59 -10.14
C GLY A 98 24.77 -11.19 -9.89
N VAL A 99 25.05 -10.51 -8.78
CA VAL A 99 26.43 -10.15 -8.39
C VAL A 99 27.24 -11.40 -8.04
N ARG A 100 26.66 -12.37 -7.32
CA ARG A 100 27.34 -13.63 -6.99
C ARG A 100 27.70 -14.42 -8.24
N ALA A 101 26.77 -14.58 -9.18
CA ALA A 101 27.04 -15.26 -10.44
C ALA A 101 28.23 -14.63 -11.19
N ARG A 102 28.29 -13.29 -11.27
CA ARG A 102 29.44 -12.59 -11.87
C ARG A 102 30.76 -12.84 -11.15
N ILE A 103 30.75 -12.94 -9.82
CA ILE A 103 31.96 -13.25 -9.05
C ILE A 103 32.43 -14.66 -9.40
N ASP A 104 31.50 -15.63 -9.43
CA ASP A 104 31.82 -17.01 -9.76
C ASP A 104 32.39 -17.12 -11.19
N ASP A 105 31.77 -16.45 -12.17
CA ASP A 105 32.27 -16.38 -13.56
C ASP A 105 33.69 -15.81 -13.63
N LEU A 106 33.95 -14.67 -12.97
CA LEU A 106 35.27 -14.04 -12.95
C LEU A 106 36.34 -14.91 -12.25
N GLN A 107 35.96 -15.69 -11.25
CA GLN A 107 36.87 -16.63 -10.58
C GLN A 107 37.26 -17.79 -11.50
N VAL A 108 36.30 -18.30 -12.28
CA VAL A 108 36.56 -19.34 -13.30
C VAL A 108 37.50 -18.79 -14.38
N ASP A 109 37.22 -17.60 -14.91
CA ASP A 109 38.05 -16.97 -15.93
C ASP A 109 39.49 -16.72 -15.45
N LEU A 110 39.65 -16.26 -14.20
CA LEU A 110 40.97 -16.03 -13.60
C LEU A 110 41.76 -17.33 -13.39
N ALA A 111 41.09 -18.44 -13.08
CA ALA A 111 41.76 -19.74 -12.88
C ALA A 111 42.13 -20.43 -14.20
N ALA A 112 41.50 -20.05 -15.31
CA ALA A 112 41.72 -20.62 -16.63
C ALA A 112 42.81 -19.89 -17.45
N GLY A 113 43.24 -18.70 -17.03
CA GLY A 113 44.31 -17.91 -17.64
C GLY A 113 45.63 -18.00 -16.87
#